data_AF-A0A960KZJ8-F1
#
_entry.id   AF-A0A960KZJ8-F1
#
_cell.length_a   1.000
_cell.length_b   1.000
_cell.length_c   1.000
_cell.angle_alpha   90.00
_cell.angle_beta   90.00
_cell.angle_gamma   90.00
#
_symmetry.space_group_name_H-M   'P 1'
#
loop_
_entity.id
_entity.type
_entity.pdbx_description
1 polymer ?
#
loop_
_entity_poly.entity_id
_entity_poly.type
_entity_poly.pdbx_seq_one_letter_code
_entity_poly.pdbx_strand_id
1 'polypeptide(L)'
;MTRPFSFATVRLLLGMGLALIFLQSLLDGRFHYFQVKPDASPFAVGLQFLAEHNGVTWILLLSILMAFGLAVGLARRWAALWLWMAWLAFFDATPIWRDTDRILVTWLLLLFVLVPSGEPQIRHWNALPSWKVAPLFPFLSTFIFLASQWGLSLVLLQGESALRIDHFWTELALAPGWVQFLANLLPKAGLSSLIGWAPGLLFVVALLYFPMRTRKWALFGILFFHMARWLAGLALFPLGSLLLVWSLWPVASQEKHKIVVFFDGVCGICNRFVQFLLAEDLSGHIKMAPLQGKTAQRKLGERAEALETVIVQVDERFLERSDAALFLAKSLGGGWAWFSLLRFLPRGFRDFCYKLVAANRYRILKPAETCPIPSPEQRTRFLA
;
A
#
# COMPACT_ATOMS: atom_id res chain seq x y z
N MET A 1 -6.35 -7.60 9.90
CA MET A 1 -5.94 -8.41 8.73
C MET A 1 -5.68 -7.45 7.58
N THR A 2 -4.67 -7.70 6.76
CA THR A 2 -4.52 -6.91 5.51
C THR A 2 -5.57 -7.36 4.51
N ARG A 3 -6.10 -6.42 3.74
CA ARG A 3 -7.15 -6.75 2.77
C ARG A 3 -6.55 -7.14 1.42
N PRO A 4 -7.03 -8.20 0.76
CA PRO A 4 -6.39 -8.75 -0.44
C PRO A 4 -6.25 -7.75 -1.60
N PHE A 5 -7.31 -7.03 -1.97
CA PHE A 5 -7.29 -6.06 -3.08
C PHE A 5 -6.43 -4.84 -2.75
N SER A 6 -6.40 -4.48 -1.46
CA SER A 6 -5.52 -3.43 -0.98
C SER A 6 -4.04 -3.81 -1.18
N PHE A 7 -3.66 -5.04 -0.80
CA PHE A 7 -2.31 -5.56 -1.02
C PHE A 7 -1.96 -5.67 -2.52
N ALA A 8 -2.92 -6.09 -3.35
CA ALA A 8 -2.74 -6.09 -4.81
C ALA A 8 -2.55 -4.68 -5.41
N THR A 9 -3.21 -3.66 -4.84
CA THR A 9 -3.09 -2.27 -5.31
C THR A 9 -1.69 -1.73 -5.06
N VAL A 10 -1.13 -2.01 -3.88
CA VAL A 10 0.26 -1.68 -3.56
C VAL A 10 1.22 -2.34 -4.53
N ARG A 11 1.01 -3.63 -4.79
CA ARG A 11 1.83 -4.41 -5.72
C ARG A 11 1.80 -3.80 -7.12
N LEU A 12 0.61 -3.44 -7.60
CA LEU A 12 0.39 -2.76 -8.88
C LEU A 12 1.16 -1.45 -8.95
N LEU A 13 0.98 -0.58 -7.97
CA LEU A 13 1.60 0.74 -7.94
C LEU A 13 3.13 0.67 -7.79
N LEU A 14 3.65 -0.23 -6.95
CA LEU A 14 5.09 -0.46 -6.81
C LEU A 14 5.69 -0.96 -8.12
N GLY A 15 5.07 -1.98 -8.74
CA GLY A 15 5.55 -2.51 -10.01
C GLY A 15 5.51 -1.47 -11.14
N MET A 16 4.43 -0.68 -11.25
CA MET A 16 4.36 0.41 -12.22
C MET A 16 5.41 1.50 -11.96
N GLY A 17 5.60 1.88 -10.69
CA GLY A 17 6.64 2.84 -10.30
C GLY A 17 8.04 2.37 -10.68
N LEU A 18 8.38 1.11 -10.36
CA LEU A 18 9.65 0.48 -10.74
C LEU A 18 9.83 0.42 -12.26
N ALA A 19 8.78 0.09 -13.01
CA ALA A 19 8.86 0.07 -14.47
C ALA A 19 9.20 1.45 -15.04
N LEU A 20 8.55 2.51 -14.54
CA LEU A 20 8.84 3.88 -14.95
C LEU A 20 10.26 4.32 -14.59
N ILE A 21 10.73 3.97 -13.39
CA ILE A 21 12.09 4.28 -12.95
C ILE A 21 13.11 3.61 -13.88
N PHE A 22 13.01 2.28 -14.08
CA PHE A 22 13.98 1.57 -14.92
C PHE A 22 13.89 2.03 -16.38
N LEU A 23 12.70 2.39 -16.87
CA LEU A 23 12.54 3.01 -18.19
C LEU A 23 13.24 4.36 -18.26
N GLN A 24 13.07 5.23 -17.26
CA GLN A 24 13.76 6.51 -17.20
C GLN A 24 15.28 6.32 -17.14
N SER A 25 15.78 5.39 -16.33
CA SER A 25 17.21 5.05 -16.28
C SER A 25 17.74 4.55 -17.62
N LEU A 26 16.94 3.78 -18.36
CA LEU A 26 17.28 3.33 -19.71
C LEU A 26 17.33 4.49 -20.71
N LEU A 27 16.38 5.43 -20.64
CA LEU A 27 16.29 6.59 -21.55
C LEU A 27 17.36 7.65 -21.27
N ASP A 28 17.68 7.89 -20.00
CA ASP A 28 18.64 8.91 -19.58
C ASP A 28 20.09 8.52 -19.91
N GLY A 29 20.35 7.25 -20.24
CA GLY A 29 21.71 6.73 -20.45
C GLY A 29 22.63 6.88 -19.22
N ARG A 30 22.06 7.26 -18.07
CA ARG A 30 22.76 7.49 -16.81
C ARG A 30 23.03 6.15 -16.14
N PHE A 31 24.00 5.43 -16.67
CA PHE A 31 24.59 4.27 -16.02
C PHE A 31 25.79 4.79 -15.22
N HIS A 32 25.58 5.10 -13.94
CA HIS A 32 26.72 5.25 -13.04
C HIS A 32 27.37 3.87 -12.94
N TYR A 33 28.44 3.68 -13.71
CA TYR A 33 29.19 2.43 -13.73
C TYR A 33 29.67 2.11 -12.32
N PHE A 34 29.50 0.84 -11.93
CA PHE A 34 30.22 0.26 -10.79
C PHE A 34 31.71 0.54 -10.96
N GLN A 35 32.24 1.48 -10.18
CA GLN A 35 33.68 1.57 -9.97
C GLN A 35 34.04 0.41 -9.04
N VAL A 36 34.31 -0.75 -9.64
CA VAL A 36 34.70 -1.96 -8.92
C VAL A 36 36.03 -1.67 -8.23
N LYS A 37 36.03 -1.70 -6.90
CA LYS A 37 37.25 -1.56 -6.12
C LYS A 37 38.22 -2.72 -6.45
N PRO A 38 39.54 -2.53 -6.34
CA PRO A 38 40.55 -3.55 -6.69
C PRO A 38 40.37 -4.91 -5.96
N ASP A 39 39.66 -4.91 -4.84
CA ASP A 39 39.40 -6.00 -3.91
C ASP A 39 37.96 -6.57 -4.02
N ALA A 40 37.24 -6.28 -5.09
CA ALA A 40 35.84 -6.69 -5.23
C ALA A 40 35.66 -8.21 -5.43
N SER A 41 34.52 -8.72 -4.96
CA SER A 41 34.18 -10.14 -5.05
C SER A 41 33.98 -10.59 -6.51
N PRO A 42 34.15 -11.89 -6.83
CA PRO A 42 33.92 -12.44 -8.17
C PRO A 42 32.52 -12.12 -8.74
N PHE A 43 31.52 -11.97 -7.87
CA PHE A 43 30.17 -11.54 -8.24
C PHE A 43 30.14 -10.11 -8.78
N ALA A 44 30.87 -9.18 -8.14
CA ALA A 44 30.97 -7.80 -8.58
C ALA A 44 31.72 -7.68 -9.92
N VAL A 45 32.78 -8.48 -10.11
CA VAL A 45 33.53 -8.56 -11.38
C VAL A 45 32.63 -9.09 -12.52
N GLY A 46 31.84 -10.13 -12.27
CA GLY A 46 30.89 -10.66 -13.26
C GLY A 46 29.81 -9.66 -13.67
N LEU A 47 29.36 -8.81 -12.75
CA LEU A 47 28.41 -7.71 -13.01
C LEU A 47 29.03 -6.60 -13.88
N GLN A 48 30.31 -6.26 -13.67
CA GLN A 48 31.02 -5.29 -14.50
C GLN A 48 31.22 -5.79 -15.93
N PHE A 49 31.55 -7.07 -16.12
CA PHE A 49 31.68 -7.66 -17.45
C PHE A 49 30.38 -7.57 -18.25
N LEU A 50 29.24 -7.84 -17.61
CA LEU A 50 27.92 -7.62 -18.20
C LEU A 50 27.70 -6.14 -18.53
N ALA A 51 28.13 -5.22 -17.66
CA ALA A 51 27.97 -3.79 -17.88
C ALA A 51 28.73 -3.25 -19.10
N GLU A 52 29.91 -3.78 -19.39
CA GLU A 52 30.74 -3.39 -20.54
C GLU A 52 30.20 -3.85 -21.91
N HIS A 53 29.29 -4.85 -21.94
CA HIS A 53 28.80 -5.49 -23.17
C HIS A 53 27.27 -5.34 -23.39
N ASN A 54 26.72 -4.13 -23.23
CA ASN A 54 25.26 -3.87 -23.30
C ASN A 54 24.42 -4.67 -22.26
N GLY A 55 25.03 -5.39 -21.33
CA GLY A 55 24.32 -6.18 -20.32
C GLY A 55 23.55 -5.29 -19.33
N VAL A 56 24.01 -4.06 -19.08
CA VAL A 56 23.21 -3.03 -18.37
C VAL A 56 21.85 -2.83 -19.03
N THR A 57 21.84 -2.64 -20.36
CA THR A 57 20.61 -2.45 -21.13
C THR A 57 19.69 -3.67 -21.03
N TRP A 58 20.24 -4.88 -21.17
CA TRP A 58 19.45 -6.11 -21.04
C TRP A 58 18.89 -6.31 -19.62
N ILE A 59 19.67 -6.00 -18.59
CA ILE A 59 19.20 -6.08 -17.20
C ILE A 59 18.11 -5.05 -16.94
N LEU A 60 18.20 -3.83 -17.49
CA LEU A 60 17.13 -2.83 -17.37
C LEU A 60 15.87 -3.25 -18.11
N LEU A 61 15.98 -3.77 -19.33
CA LEU A 61 14.84 -4.30 -20.08
C LEU A 61 14.16 -5.45 -19.32
N LEU A 62 14.95 -6.37 -18.78
CA LEU A 62 14.44 -7.46 -17.94
C LEU A 62 13.82 -6.93 -16.64
N SER A 63 14.40 -5.89 -16.03
CA SER A 63 13.84 -5.27 -14.82
C SER A 63 12.53 -4.55 -15.10
N ILE A 64 12.38 -3.88 -16.25
CA ILE A 64 11.10 -3.31 -16.69
C ILE A 64 10.07 -4.43 -16.86
N LEU A 65 10.43 -5.53 -17.52
CA LEU A 65 9.55 -6.69 -17.70
C LEU A 65 9.14 -7.32 -16.36
N MET A 66 10.09 -7.52 -15.44
CA MET A 66 9.82 -8.04 -14.10
C MET A 66 8.98 -7.06 -13.27
N ALA A 67 9.16 -5.75 -13.42
CA ALA A 67 8.36 -4.72 -12.77
C ALA A 67 6.89 -4.79 -13.24
N PHE A 68 6.66 -4.98 -14.54
CA PHE A 68 5.33 -5.29 -15.06
C PHE A 68 4.80 -6.62 -14.51
N GLY A 69 5.62 -7.67 -14.49
CA GLY A 69 5.26 -8.97 -13.91
C GLY A 69 4.79 -8.83 -12.47
N LEU A 70 5.54 -8.11 -11.63
CA LEU A 70 5.15 -7.75 -10.28
C LEU A 70 3.83 -6.98 -10.27
N ALA A 71 3.68 -5.94 -11.10
CA ALA A 71 2.50 -5.08 -11.16
C ALA A 71 1.21 -5.85 -11.48
N VAL A 72 1.27 -6.84 -12.37
CA VAL A 72 0.11 -7.67 -12.75
C VAL A 72 -0.03 -8.95 -11.91
N GLY A 73 0.98 -9.27 -11.10
CA GLY A 73 1.00 -10.40 -10.18
C GLY A 73 1.56 -11.69 -10.79
N LEU A 74 2.10 -11.63 -12.01
CA LEU A 74 2.73 -12.76 -12.69
C LEU A 74 4.13 -13.03 -12.14
N ALA A 75 4.44 -14.30 -11.88
CA ALA A 75 5.72 -14.73 -11.31
C ALA A 75 6.16 -13.89 -10.09
N ARG A 76 5.19 -13.40 -9.30
CA ARG A 76 5.35 -12.34 -8.30
C ARG A 76 6.59 -12.45 -7.42
N ARG A 77 6.86 -13.64 -6.86
CA ARG A 77 8.02 -13.87 -5.98
C ARG A 77 9.35 -13.70 -6.71
N TRP A 78 9.44 -14.28 -7.91
CA TRP A 78 10.64 -14.20 -8.74
C TRP A 78 10.86 -12.80 -9.29
N ALA A 79 9.78 -12.14 -9.73
CA ALA A 79 9.81 -10.75 -10.14
C ALA A 79 10.29 -9.85 -8.99
N ALA A 80 9.74 -10.02 -7.78
CA ALA A 80 10.16 -9.25 -6.61
C ALA A 80 11.62 -9.51 -6.23
N LEU A 81 12.08 -10.77 -6.26
CA LEU A 81 13.47 -11.12 -5.98
C LEU A 81 14.44 -10.54 -7.00
N TRP A 82 14.12 -10.63 -8.30
CA TRP A 82 14.90 -10.02 -9.36
C TRP A 82 14.99 -8.50 -9.18
N LEU A 83 13.85 -7.84 -9.02
CA LEU A 83 13.78 -6.40 -8.83
C LEU A 83 14.53 -5.97 -7.59
N TRP A 84 14.52 -6.76 -6.52
CA TRP A 84 15.31 -6.50 -5.32
C TRP A 84 16.81 -6.50 -5.63
N MET A 85 17.30 -7.51 -6.35
CA MET A 85 18.71 -7.56 -6.78
C MET A 85 19.07 -6.41 -7.72
N ALA A 86 18.25 -6.15 -8.75
CA ALA A 86 18.46 -5.07 -9.70
C ALA A 86 18.41 -3.69 -9.03
N TRP A 87 17.50 -3.48 -8.07
CA TRP A 87 17.40 -2.25 -7.28
C TRP A 87 18.66 -1.99 -6.44
N LEU A 88 19.23 -3.04 -5.85
CA LEU A 88 20.48 -2.95 -5.12
C LEU A 88 21.66 -2.69 -6.05
N ALA A 89 21.64 -3.24 -7.27
CA ALA A 89 22.74 -3.13 -8.21
C ALA A 89 22.78 -1.78 -8.97
N PHE A 90 21.65 -1.25 -9.45
CA PHE A 90 21.67 -0.14 -10.44
C PHE A 90 21.75 1.28 -9.85
N PHE A 91 21.39 1.47 -8.58
CA PHE A 91 21.30 2.80 -7.98
C PHE A 91 22.56 3.17 -7.17
N ASP A 92 23.74 3.06 -7.79
CA ASP A 92 25.05 2.95 -7.14
C ASP A 92 25.54 4.10 -6.17
N ALA A 93 26.62 3.77 -5.43
CA ALA A 93 27.52 4.53 -4.55
C ALA A 93 27.06 5.00 -3.16
N THR A 94 25.80 5.40 -2.96
CA THR A 94 25.35 5.73 -1.59
C THR A 94 24.98 4.45 -0.85
N PRO A 95 25.50 4.24 0.38
CA PRO A 95 25.03 3.11 1.17
C PRO A 95 23.51 3.14 1.29
N ILE A 96 22.86 1.97 1.19
CA ILE A 96 21.38 1.84 1.17
C ILE A 96 20.73 2.61 2.31
N TRP A 97 21.41 2.70 3.45
CA TRP A 97 20.94 3.38 4.64
C TRP A 97 20.92 4.92 4.54
N ARG A 98 21.61 5.53 3.57
CA ARG A 98 21.59 6.99 3.34
C ARG A 98 20.41 7.45 2.50
N ASP A 99 19.85 6.58 1.67
CA ASP A 99 18.68 6.89 0.86
C ASP A 99 17.46 6.14 1.37
N THR A 100 16.57 6.92 1.92
CA THR A 100 15.34 6.45 2.53
C THR A 100 14.44 5.67 1.57
N ASP A 101 14.30 6.14 0.34
CA ASP A 101 13.41 5.54 -0.65
C ASP A 101 13.88 4.13 -0.99
N ARG A 102 15.21 3.95 -1.00
CA ARG A 102 15.85 2.68 -1.30
C ARG A 102 15.59 1.65 -0.22
N ILE A 103 15.65 2.03 1.06
CA ILE A 103 15.32 1.14 2.18
C ILE A 103 13.89 0.64 2.05
N LEU A 104 12.95 1.56 1.79
CA LEU A 104 11.53 1.25 1.71
C LEU A 104 11.24 0.34 0.52
N VAL A 105 11.69 0.66 -0.68
CA VAL A 105 11.52 -0.18 -1.88
C VAL A 105 12.12 -1.57 -1.67
N THR A 106 13.34 -1.64 -1.11
CA THR A 106 14.02 -2.90 -0.77
C THR A 106 13.15 -3.74 0.16
N TRP A 107 12.60 -3.13 1.21
CA TRP A 107 11.73 -3.79 2.17
C TRP A 107 10.42 -4.29 1.52
N LEU A 108 9.78 -3.48 0.68
CA LEU A 108 8.55 -3.86 -0.01
C LEU A 108 8.77 -5.05 -0.95
N LEU A 109 9.88 -5.06 -1.69
CA LEU A 109 10.23 -6.17 -2.57
C LEU A 109 10.45 -7.46 -1.76
N LEU A 110 11.15 -7.39 -0.62
CA LEU A 110 11.30 -8.53 0.29
C LEU A 110 9.96 -9.01 0.86
N LEU A 111 9.05 -8.09 1.23
CA LEU A 111 7.70 -8.45 1.64
C LEU A 111 6.97 -9.24 0.55
N PHE A 112 7.08 -8.85 -0.71
CA PHE A 112 6.49 -9.60 -1.83
C PHE A 112 7.17 -10.96 -2.07
N VAL A 113 8.41 -11.18 -1.66
CA VAL A 113 9.02 -12.51 -1.68
C VAL A 113 8.45 -13.38 -0.56
N LEU A 114 8.41 -12.85 0.66
CA LEU A 114 8.11 -13.62 1.88
C LEU A 114 6.62 -13.91 2.07
N VAL A 115 5.74 -12.95 1.76
CA VAL A 115 4.30 -13.11 1.94
C VAL A 115 3.76 -14.16 0.96
N PRO A 116 2.95 -15.14 1.39
CA PRO A 116 2.33 -16.10 0.48
C PRO A 116 1.42 -15.40 -0.53
N SER A 117 1.37 -15.91 -1.77
CA SER A 117 0.45 -15.36 -2.78
C SER A 117 -0.99 -15.72 -2.42
N GLY A 118 -1.90 -14.75 -2.54
CA GLY A 118 -3.33 -14.98 -2.40
C GLY A 118 -4.20 -13.74 -2.58
N GLU A 119 -3.55 -12.59 -2.77
CA GLU A 119 -4.17 -11.41 -3.34
C GLU A 119 -4.56 -11.60 -4.82
N PRO A 120 -5.52 -10.80 -5.34
CA PRO A 120 -5.90 -10.81 -6.75
C PRO A 120 -4.73 -10.59 -7.71
N GLN A 121 -4.76 -11.28 -8.85
CA GLN A 121 -3.79 -11.19 -9.95
C GLN A 121 -4.50 -11.09 -11.30
N ILE A 122 -3.78 -10.78 -12.36
CA ILE A 122 -4.38 -10.65 -13.71
C ILE A 122 -4.99 -11.97 -14.22
N ARG A 123 -4.40 -13.11 -13.87
CA ARG A 123 -4.92 -14.45 -14.22
C ARG A 123 -6.13 -14.85 -13.36
N HIS A 124 -6.14 -14.42 -12.11
CA HIS A 124 -7.16 -14.75 -11.13
C HIS A 124 -7.51 -13.50 -10.32
N TRP A 125 -8.60 -12.86 -10.75
CA TRP A 125 -9.09 -11.61 -10.16
C TRP A 125 -9.72 -11.79 -8.77
N ASN A 126 -9.96 -13.03 -8.35
CA ASN A 126 -10.51 -13.33 -7.03
C ASN A 126 -9.35 -13.58 -6.05
N ALA A 127 -9.47 -13.02 -4.85
CA ALA A 127 -8.57 -13.36 -3.75
C ALA A 127 -8.80 -14.81 -3.30
N LEU A 128 -7.75 -15.47 -2.81
CA LEU A 128 -7.87 -16.78 -2.19
C LEU A 128 -8.72 -16.66 -0.91
N PRO A 129 -9.81 -17.46 -0.74
CA PRO A 129 -10.76 -17.28 0.36
C PRO A 129 -10.16 -17.38 1.77
N SER A 130 -9.10 -18.17 1.93
CA SER A 130 -8.41 -18.40 3.21
C SER A 130 -7.18 -17.51 3.40
N TRP A 131 -6.84 -16.64 2.44
CA TRP A 131 -5.63 -15.84 2.52
C TRP A 131 -5.77 -14.74 3.57
N LYS A 132 -4.91 -14.81 4.58
CA LYS A 132 -4.85 -13.86 5.69
C LYS A 132 -3.39 -13.53 5.94
N VAL A 133 -3.07 -12.24 5.94
CA VAL A 133 -1.79 -11.76 6.48
C VAL A 133 -2.08 -10.95 7.74
N ALA A 134 -1.37 -11.30 8.82
CA ALA A 134 -1.46 -10.58 10.07
C ALA A 134 -0.98 -9.15 9.83
N PRO A 135 -1.79 -8.13 10.11
CA PRO A 135 -1.43 -6.75 9.81
C PRO A 135 -0.22 -6.32 10.65
N LEU A 136 -0.03 -6.94 11.82
CA LEU A 136 1.04 -6.62 12.77
C LEU A 136 2.44 -6.82 12.17
N PHE A 137 2.66 -7.86 11.35
CA PHE A 137 4.00 -8.16 10.83
C PHE A 137 4.47 -7.15 9.77
N PRO A 138 3.75 -6.91 8.65
CA PRO A 138 4.12 -5.88 7.68
C PRO A 138 4.08 -4.48 8.29
N PHE A 139 3.20 -4.26 9.27
CA PHE A 139 3.09 -2.99 9.99
C PHE A 139 4.33 -2.72 10.85
N LEU A 140 4.62 -3.59 11.82
CA LEU A 140 5.69 -3.38 12.79
C LEU A 140 7.05 -3.30 12.09
N SER A 141 7.26 -4.15 11.08
CA SER A 141 8.46 -4.09 10.26
C SER A 141 8.58 -2.78 9.50
N THR A 142 7.56 -2.35 8.73
CA THR A 142 7.63 -1.07 7.99
C THR A 142 7.81 0.11 8.95
N PHE A 143 7.26 0.02 10.15
CA PHE A 143 7.40 1.05 11.18
C PHE A 143 8.80 1.08 11.79
N ILE A 144 9.39 -0.09 12.11
CA ILE A 144 10.78 -0.20 12.52
C ILE A 144 11.68 0.38 11.42
N PHE A 145 11.39 0.08 10.15
CA PHE A 145 12.16 0.63 9.03
C PHE A 145 12.03 2.16 8.91
N LEU A 146 10.82 2.72 9.02
CA LEU A 146 10.64 4.18 9.06
C LEU A 146 11.32 4.82 10.27
N ALA A 147 11.19 4.21 11.45
CA ALA A 147 11.85 4.67 12.67
C ALA A 147 13.37 4.73 12.49
N SER A 148 13.91 3.64 11.93
CA SER A 148 15.34 3.51 11.62
C SER A 148 15.80 4.53 10.60
N GLN A 149 14.99 4.78 9.58
CA GLN A 149 15.22 5.83 8.60
C GLN A 149 15.27 7.23 9.23
N TRP A 150 14.30 7.61 10.07
CA TRP A 150 14.26 8.95 10.67
C TRP A 150 15.40 9.15 11.66
N GLY A 151 15.68 8.14 12.49
CA GLY A 151 16.83 8.16 13.39
C GLY A 151 18.15 8.30 12.64
N LEU A 152 18.33 7.53 11.56
CA LEU A 152 19.58 7.56 10.80
C LEU A 152 19.73 8.81 9.93
N SER A 153 18.65 9.31 9.34
CA SER A 153 18.67 10.57 8.56
C SER A 153 19.02 11.76 9.44
N LEU A 154 18.54 11.81 10.69
CA LEU A 154 18.92 12.83 11.66
C LEU A 154 20.39 12.70 12.07
N VAL A 155 20.89 11.47 12.30
CA VAL A 155 22.31 11.20 12.58
C VAL A 155 23.22 11.55 11.38
N LEU A 156 22.75 11.38 10.15
CA LEU A 156 23.52 11.71 8.94
C LEU A 156 23.46 13.21 8.62
N LEU A 157 22.32 13.88 8.81
CA LEU A 157 22.18 15.34 8.67
C LEU A 157 23.00 16.11 9.71
N GLN A 158 23.29 15.51 10.87
CA GLN A 158 24.26 16.02 11.85
C GLN A 158 25.68 16.14 11.26
N GLY A 159 25.99 15.40 10.19
CA GLY A 159 27.25 15.48 9.46
C GLY A 159 27.36 16.69 8.52
N GLU A 160 26.24 17.26 8.05
CA GLU A 160 26.26 18.28 6.97
C GLU A 160 25.61 19.65 7.31
N SER A 161 24.68 19.81 8.26
CA SER A 161 24.15 21.15 8.56
C SER A 161 23.52 21.38 9.96
N ALA A 162 23.93 22.50 10.58
CA ALA A 162 23.27 23.40 11.56
C ALA A 162 22.62 22.90 12.87
N LEU A 163 22.35 21.60 13.09
CA LEU A 163 21.91 21.06 14.39
C LEU A 163 23.02 20.17 14.96
N ARG A 164 24.17 20.77 15.24
CA ARG A 164 25.30 20.05 15.82
C ARG A 164 24.99 19.71 17.27
N ILE A 165 24.74 18.42 17.55
CA ILE A 165 24.84 17.87 18.91
C ILE A 165 26.21 18.23 19.52
N ASP A 166 27.25 18.38 18.70
CA ASP A 166 28.56 18.90 19.11
C ASP A 166 28.45 20.31 19.74
N HIS A 167 27.59 21.18 19.20
CA HIS A 167 27.37 22.52 19.73
C HIS A 167 26.61 22.45 21.06
N PHE A 168 25.61 21.57 21.16
CA PHE A 168 24.95 21.25 22.42
C PHE A 168 25.95 20.76 23.48
N TRP A 169 26.87 19.85 23.13
CA TRP A 169 27.92 19.42 24.06
C TRP A 169 28.92 20.53 24.39
N THR A 170 29.20 21.41 23.44
CA THR A 170 30.11 22.54 23.64
C THR A 170 29.50 23.55 24.61
N GLU A 171 28.22 23.92 24.44
CA GLU A 171 27.52 24.80 25.39
C GLU A 171 27.33 24.14 26.75
N LEU A 172 27.00 22.85 26.80
CA LEU A 172 26.86 22.11 28.05
C LEU A 172 28.19 21.98 28.81
N ALA A 173 29.31 21.88 28.07
CA ALA A 173 30.66 21.90 28.64
C ALA A 173 31.09 23.29 29.13
N LEU A 174 30.43 24.36 28.67
CA LEU A 174 30.65 25.75 29.11
C LEU A 174 29.70 26.17 30.25
N ALA A 175 28.76 25.30 30.67
CA ALA A 175 27.79 25.62 31.71
C ALA A 175 28.44 25.72 33.11
N PRO A 176 28.04 26.68 33.97
CA PRO A 176 28.68 26.85 35.26
C PRO A 176 28.31 25.76 36.28
N GLY A 177 29.27 25.44 37.15
CA GLY A 177 29.05 24.63 38.35
C GLY A 177 28.78 23.15 38.09
N TRP A 178 27.81 22.60 38.80
CA TRP A 178 27.49 21.16 38.79
C TRP A 178 27.02 20.65 37.41
N VAL A 179 26.58 21.53 36.51
CA VAL A 179 26.12 21.18 35.16
C VAL A 179 27.28 20.71 34.28
N GLN A 180 28.42 21.41 34.29
CA GLN A 180 29.63 20.99 33.58
C GLN A 180 30.21 19.69 34.14
N PHE A 181 30.16 19.50 35.45
CA PHE A 181 30.60 18.25 36.09
C PHE A 181 29.79 17.05 35.58
N LEU A 182 28.46 17.16 35.54
CA LEU A 182 27.59 16.12 34.99
C LEU A 182 27.81 15.91 33.48
N ALA A 183 27.99 16.99 32.71
CA ALA A 183 28.24 16.92 31.27
C ALA A 183 29.50 16.10 30.92
N ASN A 184 30.53 16.16 31.78
CA ASN A 184 31.78 15.42 31.59
C ASN A 184 31.72 13.96 32.03
N LEU A 185 30.75 13.59 32.89
CA LEU A 185 30.48 12.20 33.29
C LEU A 185 29.64 11.42 32.28
N LEU A 186 28.95 12.11 31.37
CA LEU A 186 28.05 11.48 30.40
C LEU A 186 28.82 10.85 29.22
N PRO A 187 28.45 9.63 28.79
CA PRO A 187 29.05 8.99 27.62
C PRO A 187 28.57 9.68 26.34
N LYS A 188 29.32 10.69 25.89
CA LYS A 188 28.95 11.59 24.77
C LYS A 188 28.54 10.85 23.50
N ALA A 189 29.26 9.79 23.11
CA ALA A 189 28.95 9.01 21.90
C ALA A 189 27.60 8.26 22.01
N GLY A 190 27.33 7.64 23.17
CA GLY A 190 26.08 6.92 23.43
C GLY A 190 24.87 7.86 23.51
N LEU A 191 25.02 9.00 24.22
CA LEU A 191 23.95 9.99 24.32
C LEU A 191 23.68 10.71 23.00
N SER A 192 24.72 11.05 22.22
CA SER A 192 24.53 11.72 20.91
C SER A 192 23.74 10.83 19.96
N SER A 193 24.05 9.53 19.96
CA SER A 193 23.25 8.53 19.26
C SER A 193 21.80 8.58 19.77
N LEU A 194 21.57 8.37 21.07
CA LEU A 194 20.22 8.39 21.66
C LEU A 194 19.43 9.67 21.32
N ILE A 195 20.05 10.84 21.38
CA ILE A 195 19.44 12.14 21.04
C ILE A 195 19.08 12.21 19.54
N GLY A 196 19.94 11.71 18.65
CA GLY A 196 19.64 11.62 17.22
C GLY A 196 18.50 10.66 16.90
N TRP A 197 18.39 9.57 17.65
CA TRP A 197 17.32 8.57 17.53
C TRP A 197 16.01 8.99 18.24
N ALA A 198 16.07 9.90 19.21
CA ALA A 198 14.94 10.27 20.05
C ALA A 198 13.75 10.86 19.28
N PRO A 199 13.89 11.75 18.29
CA PRO A 199 12.74 12.24 17.52
C PRO A 199 12.06 11.15 16.70
N GLY A 200 12.84 10.23 16.10
CA GLY A 200 12.31 9.06 15.40
C GLY A 200 11.56 8.11 16.34
N LEU A 201 12.13 7.85 17.53
CA LEU A 201 11.51 7.03 18.57
C LEU A 201 10.26 7.70 19.15
N LEU A 202 10.29 9.00 19.39
CA LEU A 202 9.15 9.79 19.89
C LEU A 202 8.03 9.86 18.86
N PHE A 203 8.34 9.99 17.57
CA PHE A 203 7.37 9.92 16.49
C PHE A 203 6.69 8.54 16.43
N VAL A 204 7.49 7.49 16.62
CA VAL A 204 7.06 6.10 16.67
C VAL A 204 6.14 5.85 17.87
N VAL A 205 6.59 6.24 19.06
CA VAL A 205 5.83 6.15 20.30
C VAL A 205 4.55 6.98 20.20
N ALA A 206 4.62 8.21 19.68
CA ALA A 206 3.45 9.06 19.49
C ALA A 206 2.41 8.40 18.57
N LEU A 207 2.80 7.85 17.42
CA LEU A 207 1.87 7.17 16.51
C LEU A 207 1.26 5.89 17.08
N LEU A 208 1.97 5.17 17.95
CA LEU A 208 1.48 3.99 18.65
C LEU A 208 0.58 4.33 19.85
N TYR A 209 0.86 5.46 20.52
CA TYR A 209 0.17 5.91 21.74
C TYR A 209 -1.01 6.85 21.44
N PHE A 210 -1.06 7.47 20.26
CA PHE A 210 -2.18 8.32 19.86
C PHE A 210 -3.48 7.51 19.82
N PRO A 211 -4.56 8.01 20.44
CA PRO A 211 -5.88 7.42 20.30
C PRO A 211 -6.21 7.17 18.82
N MET A 212 -6.90 6.06 18.52
CA MET A 212 -7.30 5.67 17.15
C MET A 212 -7.97 6.81 16.35
N ARG A 213 -8.55 7.79 17.05
CA ARG A 213 -9.17 8.99 16.46
C ARG A 213 -8.17 10.01 15.92
N THR A 214 -7.02 10.21 16.58
CA THR A 214 -5.97 11.18 16.16
C THR A 214 -4.94 10.53 15.24
N ARG A 215 -4.76 9.22 15.31
CA ARG A 215 -3.86 8.44 14.43
C ARG A 215 -4.11 8.68 12.93
N LYS A 216 -5.38 8.86 12.53
CA LYS A 216 -5.76 9.15 11.13
C LYS A 216 -5.18 10.48 10.62
N TRP A 217 -5.17 11.49 11.48
CA TRP A 217 -4.67 12.83 11.13
C TRP A 217 -3.16 12.85 11.06
N ALA A 218 -2.47 12.14 11.96
CA ALA A 218 -1.03 11.96 11.90
C ALA A 218 -0.61 11.23 10.60
N LEU A 219 -1.33 10.17 10.22
CA LEU A 219 -1.12 9.46 8.94
C LEU A 219 -1.39 10.35 7.72
N PHE A 220 -2.41 11.22 7.80
CA PHE A 220 -2.69 12.19 6.74
C PHE A 220 -1.58 13.23 6.61
N GLY A 221 -1.06 13.75 7.73
CA GLY A 221 0.07 14.66 7.74
C GLY A 221 1.32 14.04 7.12
N ILE A 222 1.60 12.77 7.42
CA ILE A 222 2.70 12.00 6.81
C ILE A 222 2.50 11.88 5.30
N LEU A 223 1.31 11.44 4.86
CA LEU A 223 1.00 11.30 3.44
C LEU A 223 1.12 12.63 2.70
N PHE A 224 0.61 13.71 3.29
CA PHE A 224 0.67 15.05 2.72
C PHE A 224 2.10 15.56 2.60
N PHE A 225 2.91 15.41 3.65
CA PHE A 225 4.33 15.76 3.63
C PHE A 225 5.09 15.00 2.52
N HIS A 226 4.81 13.71 2.35
CA HIS A 226 5.43 12.91 1.30
C HIS A 226 4.92 13.24 -0.10
N MET A 227 3.64 13.58 -0.25
CA MET A 227 3.07 14.07 -1.51
C MET A 227 3.70 15.41 -1.93
N ALA A 228 3.91 16.32 -0.98
CA ALA A 228 4.60 17.59 -1.23
C ALA A 228 6.04 17.37 -1.70
N ARG A 229 6.75 16.40 -1.10
CA ARG A 229 8.11 16.01 -1.52
C ARG A 229 8.14 15.38 -2.92
N TRP A 230 7.12 14.60 -3.28
CA TRP A 230 6.95 14.04 -4.62
C TRP A 230 6.69 15.12 -5.67
N LEU A 231 5.77 16.06 -5.40
CA LEU A 231 5.50 17.20 -6.28
C LEU A 231 6.73 18.12 -6.46
N ALA A 232 7.62 18.15 -5.47
CA ALA A 232 8.90 18.85 -5.55
C ALA A 232 9.98 18.08 -6.35
N GLY A 233 9.67 16.92 -6.94
CA GLY A 233 10.59 16.13 -7.76
C GLY A 233 11.66 15.37 -6.96
N LEU A 234 11.49 15.22 -5.64
CA LEU A 234 12.56 14.78 -4.74
C LEU A 234 12.54 13.30 -4.35
N ALA A 235 11.56 12.46 -4.76
CA ALA A 235 11.52 11.04 -4.34
C ALA A 235 10.32 10.22 -4.82
N LEU A 236 10.45 8.88 -4.77
CA LEU A 236 9.43 7.82 -4.93
C LEU A 236 8.59 7.55 -3.66
N PHE A 237 8.62 8.50 -2.73
CA PHE A 237 8.04 8.40 -1.39
C PHE A 237 6.53 8.13 -1.22
N PRO A 238 5.61 8.44 -2.18
CA PRO A 238 4.19 8.28 -1.89
C PRO A 238 3.78 6.81 -1.75
N LEU A 239 4.50 5.84 -2.33
CA LEU A 239 4.04 4.44 -2.39
C LEU A 239 4.10 3.70 -1.05
N GLY A 240 5.20 3.80 -0.31
CA GLY A 240 5.32 3.15 0.99
C GLY A 240 4.54 3.86 2.10
N SER A 241 4.39 5.19 2.00
CA SER A 241 3.49 5.94 2.89
C SER A 241 2.01 5.62 2.61
N LEU A 242 1.61 5.41 1.35
CA LEU A 242 0.28 4.89 1.01
C LEU A 242 0.03 3.51 1.61
N LEU A 243 1.01 2.60 1.57
CA LEU A 243 0.95 1.28 2.21
C LEU A 243 0.73 1.37 3.72
N LEU A 244 1.47 2.26 4.39
CA LEU A 244 1.36 2.49 5.83
C LEU A 244 0.02 3.12 6.19
N VAL A 245 -0.39 4.17 5.48
CA VAL A 245 -1.70 4.80 5.65
C VAL A 245 -2.79 3.76 5.44
N TRP A 246 -2.68 2.90 4.44
CA TRP A 246 -3.70 1.89 4.13
C TRP A 246 -3.73 0.75 5.17
N SER A 247 -2.57 0.26 5.60
CA SER A 247 -2.46 -0.79 6.61
C SER A 247 -2.89 -0.34 8.01
N LEU A 248 -2.84 0.98 8.25
CA LEU A 248 -3.14 1.62 9.54
C LEU A 248 -4.47 2.35 9.57
N TRP A 249 -5.08 2.57 8.41
CA TRP A 249 -6.39 3.16 8.37
C TRP A 249 -7.34 2.19 9.05
N PRO A 250 -7.97 2.60 10.15
CA PRO A 250 -8.79 1.67 10.91
C PRO A 250 -9.89 1.14 10.00
N VAL A 251 -10.08 -0.18 10.08
CA VAL A 251 -11.30 -0.81 9.57
C VAL A 251 -12.45 0.03 10.11
N ALA A 252 -13.38 0.41 9.24
CA ALA A 252 -14.53 1.21 9.65
C ALA A 252 -15.10 0.58 10.93
N SER A 253 -15.28 1.41 11.97
CA SER A 253 -15.94 0.95 13.20
C SER A 253 -17.25 0.28 12.83
N GLN A 254 -17.61 -0.79 13.53
CA GLN A 254 -18.85 -1.53 13.27
C GLN A 254 -20.00 -0.58 12.93
N GLU A 255 -20.47 -0.63 11.68
CA GLU A 255 -21.67 0.12 11.33
C GLU A 255 -22.80 -0.42 12.19
N LYS A 256 -23.49 0.47 12.90
CA LYS A 256 -24.72 0.14 13.64
C LYS A 256 -25.86 -0.29 12.70
N HIS A 257 -25.69 -0.05 11.40
CA HIS A 257 -26.70 -0.22 10.38
C HIS A 257 -26.65 -1.63 9.78
N LYS A 258 -27.83 -2.19 9.50
CA LYS A 258 -27.94 -3.45 8.76
C LYS A 258 -27.76 -3.15 7.27
N ILE A 259 -26.64 -3.60 6.70
CA ILE A 259 -26.30 -3.40 5.29
C ILE A 259 -26.62 -4.67 4.49
N VAL A 260 -27.54 -4.57 3.54
CA VAL A 260 -27.88 -5.65 2.61
C VAL A 260 -27.63 -5.19 1.18
N VAL A 261 -26.79 -5.92 0.47
CA VAL A 261 -26.46 -5.67 -0.94
C VAL A 261 -27.28 -6.61 -1.81
N PHE A 262 -28.11 -6.03 -2.66
CA PHE A 262 -28.86 -6.75 -3.68
C PHE A 262 -28.09 -6.72 -5.00
N PHE A 263 -27.89 -7.90 -5.59
CA PHE A 263 -27.07 -8.05 -6.80
C PHE A 263 -27.67 -9.07 -7.77
N ASP A 264 -27.38 -8.92 -9.06
CA ASP A 264 -27.76 -9.90 -10.08
C ASP A 264 -26.78 -11.09 -10.07
N GLY A 265 -27.27 -12.28 -9.71
CA GLY A 265 -26.48 -13.51 -9.64
C GLY A 265 -26.03 -14.06 -11.00
N VAL A 266 -26.63 -13.61 -12.11
CA VAL A 266 -26.25 -14.01 -13.47
C VAL A 266 -25.18 -13.07 -14.05
N CYS A 267 -25.12 -11.82 -13.57
CA CYS A 267 -24.16 -10.84 -14.05
C CYS A 267 -22.74 -11.11 -13.51
N GLY A 268 -21.79 -11.32 -14.43
CA GLY A 268 -20.39 -11.56 -14.09
C GLY A 268 -19.73 -10.39 -13.34
N ILE A 269 -20.03 -9.13 -13.69
CA ILE A 269 -19.52 -7.96 -12.95
C ILE A 269 -20.10 -7.91 -11.54
N CYS A 270 -21.41 -8.10 -11.39
CA CYS A 270 -22.07 -8.08 -10.08
C CYS A 270 -21.49 -9.15 -9.16
N ASN A 271 -21.27 -10.36 -9.70
CA ASN A 271 -20.62 -11.44 -8.96
C ASN A 271 -19.20 -11.08 -8.52
N ARG A 272 -18.38 -10.48 -9.40
CA ARG A 272 -17.04 -10.00 -9.00
C ARG A 272 -17.11 -8.93 -7.92
N PHE A 273 -18.06 -8.01 -8.04
CA PHE A 273 -18.25 -6.96 -7.03
C PHE A 273 -18.62 -7.56 -5.67
N VAL A 274 -19.50 -8.57 -5.63
CA VAL A 274 -19.81 -9.31 -4.39
C VAL A 274 -18.59 -10.02 -3.83
N GLN A 275 -17.79 -10.70 -4.66
CA GLN A 275 -16.55 -11.36 -4.20
C GLN A 275 -15.54 -10.34 -3.63
N PHE A 276 -15.43 -9.17 -4.25
CA PHE A 276 -14.65 -8.05 -3.73
C PHE A 276 -15.14 -7.62 -2.34
N LEU A 277 -16.45 -7.39 -2.17
CA LEU A 277 -17.01 -7.00 -0.88
C LEU A 277 -16.80 -8.07 0.20
N LEU A 278 -16.94 -9.35 -0.15
CA LEU A 278 -16.69 -10.46 0.76
C LEU A 278 -15.24 -10.54 1.21
N ALA A 279 -14.28 -10.26 0.31
CA ALA A 279 -12.85 -10.27 0.59
C ALA A 279 -12.40 -9.05 1.42
N GLU A 280 -13.01 -7.88 1.21
CA GLU A 280 -12.59 -6.63 1.84
C GLU A 280 -13.34 -6.29 3.13
N ASP A 281 -14.59 -6.76 3.31
CA ASP A 281 -15.33 -6.57 4.57
C ASP A 281 -14.87 -7.56 5.65
N LEU A 282 -13.77 -7.19 6.29
CA LEU A 282 -13.18 -7.92 7.42
C LEU A 282 -14.06 -7.96 8.67
N SER A 283 -15.04 -7.06 8.77
CA SER A 283 -15.97 -6.97 9.90
C SER A 283 -17.21 -7.85 9.73
N GLY A 284 -17.45 -8.37 8.52
CA GLY A 284 -18.55 -9.31 8.25
C GLY A 284 -19.96 -8.73 8.36
N HIS A 285 -20.12 -7.40 8.34
CA HIS A 285 -21.41 -6.74 8.56
C HIS A 285 -22.24 -6.59 7.28
N ILE A 286 -21.62 -6.64 6.10
CA ILE A 286 -22.32 -6.58 4.82
C ILE A 286 -22.93 -7.95 4.48
N LYS A 287 -24.25 -8.01 4.31
CA LYS A 287 -24.96 -9.20 3.83
C LYS A 287 -25.27 -9.08 2.34
N MET A 288 -25.34 -10.21 1.67
CA MET A 288 -25.57 -10.31 0.23
C MET A 288 -26.90 -11.01 -0.04
N ALA A 289 -27.73 -10.48 -0.92
CA ALA A 289 -28.98 -11.09 -1.34
C ALA A 289 -29.07 -11.07 -2.87
N PRO A 290 -29.14 -12.23 -3.55
CA PRO A 290 -29.35 -12.23 -4.99
C PRO A 290 -30.74 -11.66 -5.33
N LEU A 291 -30.86 -10.91 -6.42
CA LEU A 291 -32.13 -10.35 -6.89
C LEU A 291 -33.15 -11.45 -7.22
N GLN A 292 -32.67 -12.63 -7.60
CA GLN A 292 -33.48 -13.82 -7.86
C GLN A 292 -33.92 -14.58 -6.58
N GLY A 293 -33.51 -14.12 -5.39
CA GLY A 293 -33.79 -14.76 -4.11
C GLY A 293 -35.06 -14.28 -3.42
N LYS A 294 -35.52 -15.03 -2.40
CA LYS A 294 -36.76 -14.72 -1.66
C LYS A 294 -36.66 -13.41 -0.88
N THR A 295 -35.47 -13.11 -0.35
CA THR A 295 -35.22 -11.85 0.38
C THR A 295 -35.38 -10.63 -0.51
N ALA A 296 -34.89 -10.68 -1.74
CA ALA A 296 -35.04 -9.59 -2.70
C ALA A 296 -36.51 -9.40 -3.09
N GLN A 297 -37.22 -10.48 -3.42
CA GLN A 297 -38.64 -10.43 -3.76
C GLN A 297 -39.48 -9.82 -2.62
N ARG A 298 -39.23 -10.22 -1.37
CA ARG A 298 -39.95 -9.68 -0.20
C ARG A 298 -39.66 -8.20 0.05
N LYS A 299 -38.43 -7.74 -0.16
CA LYS A 299 -38.00 -6.39 0.22
C LYS A 299 -38.09 -5.36 -0.91
N LEU A 300 -37.92 -5.79 -2.16
CA LEU A 300 -37.93 -4.93 -3.34
C LEU A 300 -39.23 -5.08 -4.15
N GLY A 301 -39.97 -6.19 -3.98
CA GLY A 301 -41.17 -6.46 -4.78
C GLY A 301 -40.87 -6.49 -6.28
N GLU A 302 -41.77 -5.92 -7.07
CA GLU A 302 -41.62 -5.76 -8.53
C GLU A 302 -40.38 -4.96 -8.93
N ARG A 303 -39.84 -4.12 -8.03
CA ARG A 303 -38.60 -3.41 -8.27
C ARG A 303 -37.43 -4.36 -8.47
N ALA A 304 -37.46 -5.59 -7.94
CA ALA A 304 -36.38 -6.57 -8.10
C ALA A 304 -36.12 -6.95 -9.57
N GLU A 305 -37.15 -6.96 -10.41
CA GLU A 305 -37.09 -7.48 -11.79
C GLU A 305 -36.65 -6.41 -12.80
N ALA A 306 -36.84 -5.13 -12.48
CA ALA A 306 -36.51 -4.01 -13.36
C ALA A 306 -35.07 -3.48 -13.21
N LEU A 307 -34.25 -4.11 -12.36
CA LEU A 307 -32.99 -3.51 -11.91
C LEU A 307 -31.77 -3.98 -12.68
N GLU A 308 -31.08 -3.00 -13.25
CA GLU A 308 -29.79 -3.15 -13.92
C GLU A 308 -28.59 -2.74 -13.06
N THR A 309 -28.81 -2.55 -11.75
CA THR A 309 -27.87 -1.92 -10.83
C THR A 309 -27.75 -2.72 -9.54
N VAL A 310 -26.61 -2.58 -8.87
CA VAL A 310 -26.50 -2.97 -7.46
C VAL A 310 -27.35 -2.02 -6.62
N ILE A 311 -28.13 -2.57 -5.70
CA ILE A 311 -28.87 -1.80 -4.68
C ILE A 311 -28.31 -2.12 -3.31
N VAL A 312 -28.22 -1.10 -2.46
CA VAL A 312 -27.79 -1.26 -1.08
C VAL A 312 -28.92 -0.77 -0.17
N GLN A 313 -29.43 -1.67 0.66
CA GLN A 313 -30.29 -1.29 1.76
C GLN A 313 -29.45 -1.02 2.99
N VAL A 314 -29.67 0.14 3.59
CA VAL A 314 -29.07 0.58 4.84
C VAL A 314 -30.24 0.83 5.80
N ASP A 315 -30.44 -0.10 6.73
CA ASP A 315 -31.66 -0.18 7.54
C ASP A 315 -32.93 -0.17 6.68
N GLU A 316 -33.68 0.93 6.66
CA GLU A 316 -34.91 1.09 5.88
C GLU A 316 -34.74 1.94 4.61
N ARG A 317 -33.52 2.41 4.32
CA ARG A 317 -33.25 3.26 3.15
C ARG A 317 -32.57 2.48 2.05
N PHE A 318 -32.96 2.75 0.81
CA PHE A 318 -32.33 2.16 -0.37
C PHE A 318 -31.44 3.19 -1.07
N LEU A 319 -30.21 2.77 -1.36
CA LEU A 319 -29.23 3.49 -2.16
C LEU A 319 -29.02 2.74 -3.48
N GLU A 320 -28.82 3.48 -4.56
CA GLU A 320 -28.66 2.93 -5.91
C GLU A 320 -27.44 3.55 -6.63
N ARG A 321 -26.99 2.89 -7.70
CA ARG A 321 -25.97 3.39 -8.63
C ARG A 321 -24.70 3.89 -7.92
N SER A 322 -24.22 5.10 -8.26
CA SER A 322 -22.98 5.64 -7.71
C SER A 322 -23.08 5.89 -6.20
N ASP A 323 -24.26 6.25 -5.67
CA ASP A 323 -24.43 6.47 -4.24
C ASP A 323 -24.31 5.17 -3.44
N ALA A 324 -24.84 4.05 -3.95
CA ALA A 324 -24.64 2.72 -3.38
C ALA A 324 -23.15 2.32 -3.38
N ALA A 325 -22.45 2.51 -4.51
CA ALA A 325 -21.03 2.16 -4.63
C ALA A 325 -20.15 2.97 -3.67
N LEU A 326 -20.40 4.28 -3.56
CA LEU A 326 -19.64 5.16 -2.65
C LEU A 326 -19.95 4.88 -1.17
N PHE A 327 -21.20 4.54 -0.86
CA PHE A 327 -21.57 4.11 0.48
C PHE A 327 -20.83 2.85 0.87
N LEU A 328 -20.85 1.80 0.03
CA LEU A 328 -20.12 0.56 0.29
C LEU A 328 -18.61 0.79 0.43
N ALA A 329 -18.01 1.63 -0.43
CA ALA A 329 -16.59 1.98 -0.30
C ALA A 329 -16.27 2.65 1.04
N LYS A 330 -17.18 3.50 1.55
CA LYS A 330 -17.07 4.09 2.88
C LYS A 330 -17.26 3.05 4.00
N SER A 331 -18.24 2.16 3.89
CA SER A 331 -18.54 1.11 4.88
C SER A 331 -17.42 0.08 4.99
N LEU A 332 -16.74 -0.23 3.86
CA LEU A 332 -15.51 -1.02 3.91
C LEU A 332 -14.44 -0.32 4.75
N GLY A 333 -14.40 1.01 4.83
CA GLY A 333 -13.35 1.75 5.52
C GLY A 333 -11.98 1.58 4.85
N GLY A 334 -10.89 1.76 5.60
CA GLY A 334 -9.54 1.63 5.05
C GLY A 334 -9.25 2.64 3.92
N GLY A 335 -8.39 2.24 2.99
CA GLY A 335 -8.14 2.99 1.75
C GLY A 335 -9.38 3.18 0.87
N TRP A 336 -10.37 2.27 0.95
CA TRP A 336 -11.59 2.38 0.14
C TRP A 336 -12.46 3.58 0.52
N ALA A 337 -12.37 4.05 1.77
CA ALA A 337 -13.08 5.24 2.20
C ALA A 337 -12.68 6.49 1.40
N TRP A 338 -11.47 6.53 0.82
CA TRP A 338 -11.05 7.64 -0.05
C TRP A 338 -11.88 7.72 -1.34
N PHE A 339 -12.35 6.60 -1.89
CA PHE A 339 -13.26 6.64 -3.03
C PHE A 339 -14.57 7.34 -2.69
N SER A 340 -14.99 7.40 -1.42
CA SER A 340 -16.16 8.18 -1.01
C SER A 340 -16.00 9.69 -1.24
N LEU A 341 -14.76 10.20 -1.37
CA LEU A 341 -14.51 11.59 -1.76
C LEU A 341 -14.95 11.88 -3.20
N LEU A 342 -15.11 10.86 -4.06
CA LEU A 342 -15.72 11.07 -5.37
C LEU A 342 -17.13 11.63 -5.26
N ARG A 343 -17.77 11.62 -4.08
CA ARG A 343 -19.02 12.33 -3.82
C ARG A 343 -18.95 13.83 -4.15
N PHE A 344 -17.76 14.45 -4.13
CA PHE A 344 -17.55 15.83 -4.58
C PHE A 344 -17.76 16.02 -6.08
N LEU A 345 -17.64 14.96 -6.88
CA LEU A 345 -17.99 15.03 -8.30
C LEU A 345 -19.51 15.15 -8.46
N PRO A 346 -20.00 15.91 -9.46
CA PRO A 346 -21.42 16.04 -9.75
C PRO A 346 -22.09 14.67 -9.93
N ARG A 347 -23.27 14.49 -9.31
CA ARG A 347 -24.02 13.23 -9.38
C ARG A 347 -24.28 12.78 -10.82
N GLY A 348 -24.60 13.73 -11.72
CA GLY A 348 -24.82 13.45 -13.13
C GLY A 348 -23.62 12.79 -13.81
N PHE A 349 -22.41 13.26 -13.53
CA PHE A 349 -21.18 12.67 -14.06
C PHE A 349 -20.94 11.26 -13.51
N ARG A 350 -21.05 11.09 -12.17
CA ARG A 350 -20.85 9.78 -11.54
C ARG A 350 -21.87 8.74 -12.00
N ASP A 351 -23.14 9.13 -12.12
CA ASP A 351 -24.20 8.24 -12.58
C ASP A 351 -24.09 7.97 -14.09
N PHE A 352 -23.57 8.89 -14.89
CA PHE A 352 -23.24 8.64 -16.29
C PHE A 352 -22.18 7.55 -16.42
N CYS A 353 -21.06 7.67 -15.71
CA CYS A 353 -20.02 6.64 -15.68
C CYS A 353 -20.58 5.29 -15.19
N TYR A 354 -21.42 5.30 -14.16
CA TYR A 354 -22.07 4.09 -13.66
C TYR A 354 -22.96 3.44 -14.73
N LYS A 355 -23.82 4.22 -15.39
CA LYS A 355 -24.71 3.72 -16.45
C LYS A 355 -23.94 3.12 -17.61
N LEU A 356 -22.79 3.70 -17.98
CA LEU A 356 -21.93 3.14 -19.03
C LEU A 356 -21.44 1.74 -18.67
N VAL A 357 -20.98 1.53 -17.42
CA VAL A 357 -20.57 0.20 -16.94
C VAL A 357 -21.75 -0.75 -16.87
N ALA A 358 -22.88 -0.31 -16.33
CA ALA A 358 -24.09 -1.12 -16.17
C ALA A 358 -24.67 -1.58 -17.53
N ALA A 359 -24.68 -0.70 -18.53
CA ALA A 359 -25.14 -1.01 -19.89
C ALA A 359 -24.23 -2.00 -20.62
N ASN A 360 -22.93 -2.00 -20.30
CA ASN A 360 -21.95 -2.90 -20.91
C ASN A 360 -21.64 -4.13 -20.05
N ARG A 361 -22.41 -4.39 -18.96
CA ARG A 361 -22.03 -5.36 -17.92
C ARG A 361 -21.80 -6.79 -18.43
N TYR A 362 -22.65 -7.26 -19.33
CA TYR A 362 -22.52 -8.61 -19.92
C TYR A 362 -21.44 -8.69 -21.02
N ARG A 363 -21.03 -7.55 -21.60
CA ARG A 363 -19.96 -7.48 -22.61
C ARG A 363 -18.58 -7.39 -21.98
N ILE A 364 -18.44 -6.57 -20.94
CA ILE A 364 -17.18 -6.39 -20.20
C ILE A 364 -16.77 -7.69 -19.53
N LEU A 365 -17.74 -8.42 -18.97
CA LEU A 365 -17.46 -9.66 -18.29
C LEU A 365 -18.57 -10.69 -18.47
N LYS A 366 -18.21 -11.80 -19.11
CA LYS A 366 -19.12 -12.95 -19.23
C LYS A 366 -19.41 -13.54 -17.85
N PRO A 367 -20.63 -14.09 -17.65
CA PRO A 367 -20.92 -14.92 -16.49
C PRO A 367 -19.88 -16.04 -16.36
N ALA A 368 -19.53 -16.41 -15.13
CA ALA A 368 -18.67 -17.56 -14.91
C ALA A 368 -19.41 -18.83 -15.33
N GLU A 369 -18.75 -19.73 -16.06
CA GLU A 369 -19.33 -21.03 -16.45
C GLU A 369 -19.57 -21.93 -15.23
N THR A 370 -18.85 -21.68 -14.14
CA THR A 370 -19.01 -22.36 -12.86
C THR A 370 -19.35 -21.35 -11.76
N CYS A 371 -20.39 -21.66 -10.98
CA CYS A 371 -20.76 -20.86 -9.82
C CYS A 371 -19.76 -21.12 -8.69
N PRO A 372 -18.98 -20.12 -8.23
CA PRO A 372 -18.06 -20.31 -7.12
C PRO A 372 -18.88 -20.59 -5.85
N ILE A 373 -18.76 -21.81 -5.33
CA ILE A 373 -19.44 -22.22 -4.10
C ILE A 373 -18.85 -21.41 -2.94
N PRO A 374 -19.65 -20.61 -2.21
CA PRO A 374 -19.15 -19.85 -1.07
C PRO A 374 -18.62 -20.79 0.01
N SER A 375 -17.50 -20.40 0.63
CA SER A 375 -16.97 -21.10 1.80
C SER A 375 -18.01 -21.11 2.94
N PRO A 376 -17.92 -22.06 3.90
CA PRO A 376 -18.86 -22.09 5.04
C PRO A 376 -18.96 -20.75 5.77
N GLU A 377 -17.85 -20.03 5.95
CA GLU A 377 -17.81 -18.68 6.52
C GLU A 377 -18.60 -17.69 5.66
N GLN A 378 -18.41 -17.70 4.33
CA GLN A 378 -19.11 -16.81 3.40
C GLN A 378 -20.61 -17.10 3.33
N ARG A 379 -21.05 -18.35 3.48
CA ARG A 379 -22.49 -18.71 3.43
C ARG A 379 -23.30 -17.96 4.48
N THR A 380 -22.75 -17.71 5.67
CA THR A 380 -23.40 -16.91 6.72
C THR A 380 -23.67 -15.45 6.30
N ARG A 381 -23.04 -15.00 5.23
CA ARG A 381 -23.17 -13.65 4.67
C ARG A 381 -24.22 -13.55 3.58
N PHE A 382 -24.72 -14.68 3.06
CA PHE A 382 -25.78 -14.70 2.06
C PHE A 382 -27.15 -14.87 2.72
N LEU A 383 -28.13 -14.12 2.22
CA LEU A 383 -29.54 -14.23 2.58
C LEU A 383 -30.28 -15.01 1.48
N ALA A 384 -31.27 -15.82 1.88
CA ALA A 384 -32.04 -16.70 1.01
C ALA A 384 -33.00 -15.95 0.07
#